data_AF-A0A5P2BWL3-F1
#
_entry.id   AF-A0A5P2BWL3-F1
#
_cell.length_a   1.000
_cell.length_b   1.000
_cell.length_c   1.000
_cell.angle_alpha   90.00
_cell.angle_beta   90.00
_cell.angle_gamma   90.00
#
_symmetry.space_group_name_H-M   'P 1'
#
loop_
_entity.id
_entity.type
_entity.pdbx_description
1 polymer ?
#
loop_
_entity_poly.entity_id
_entity_poly.type
_entity_poly.pdbx_seq_one_letter_code
_entity_poly.pdbx_strand_id
1 'polypeptide(L)'
;MTPVELSRTVLRATRRAVDAGELSVDVAASVEAGSVRVERPRPGGRGDFATNVALQIARAAGRAPRDVAEVLSARLAAEPGIAGVDITGPGFLNITLTDARARAAALVREIHERGRCYGHVHPDTGDVAQLHVPRDLRAAVLADSARRILRSQGVLVRVTCDEQPDPARADAIDALDVRIDAYGRPPEPLPTLRPVPAPAPADAVLRLGRDAARWALLHPAPHDHPRVTPEQGGDDHLVQRESNPLFRVRYAYARTRALTRNAAALGFAADPDVDMEADPAAPLADALLTALGDYPATLASAARHRAPDRLARYLVVIADAFLAFQSAPQSAPQEAAFAVLPRGDEKPSAAHRARLALAEAAGTVLAGGLSLLGINAPEFL
;
A
#
# COMPACT_ATOMS: atom_id res chain seq x y z
N MET A 1 11.76 -8.22 15.47
CA MET A 1 10.44 -8.83 15.73
C MET A 1 9.49 -8.51 14.57
N THR A 2 8.90 -9.53 13.95
CA THR A 2 7.90 -9.40 12.87
C THR A 2 6.48 -9.18 13.43
N PRO A 3 5.48 -8.73 12.64
CA PRO A 3 4.10 -8.58 13.12
C PRO A 3 3.47 -9.88 13.63
N VAL A 4 3.81 -11.01 13.00
CA VAL A 4 3.33 -12.34 13.40
C VAL A 4 3.96 -12.76 14.73
N GLU A 5 5.26 -12.53 14.89
CA GLU A 5 5.95 -12.73 16.17
C GLU A 5 5.36 -11.84 17.25
N LEU A 6 5.13 -10.55 16.96
CA LEU A 6 4.54 -9.61 17.91
C LEU A 6 3.13 -10.03 18.31
N SER A 7 2.28 -10.47 17.37
CA SER A 7 0.94 -10.98 17.69
C SER A 7 1.01 -12.20 18.62
N ARG A 8 1.97 -13.11 18.39
CA ARG A 8 2.24 -14.26 19.26
C ARG A 8 2.76 -13.83 20.63
N THR A 9 3.63 -12.82 20.69
CA THR A 9 4.15 -12.24 21.93
C THR A 9 3.02 -11.61 22.74
N VAL A 10 2.12 -10.85 22.11
CA VAL A 10 0.93 -10.28 22.76
C VAL A 10 0.04 -11.37 23.34
N LEU A 11 -0.29 -12.39 22.55
CA LEU A 11 -1.09 -13.52 23.04
C LEU A 11 -0.41 -14.25 24.21
N ARG A 12 0.90 -14.47 24.13
CA ARG A 12 1.69 -15.09 25.21
C ARG A 12 1.69 -14.22 26.47
N ALA A 13 1.87 -12.91 26.34
CA ALA A 13 1.84 -11.98 27.46
C ALA A 13 0.46 -11.98 28.15
N THR A 14 -0.63 -12.01 27.36
CA THR A 14 -2.00 -12.14 27.89
C THR A 14 -2.19 -13.44 28.66
N ARG A 15 -1.76 -14.58 28.11
CA ARG A 15 -1.85 -15.89 28.80
C ARG A 15 -1.08 -15.88 30.11
N ARG A 16 0.16 -15.37 30.10
CA ARG A 16 0.99 -15.26 31.31
C ARG A 16 0.39 -14.37 32.39
N ALA A 17 -0.30 -13.29 32.02
CA ALA A 17 -1.01 -12.44 32.97
C ALA A 17 -2.17 -13.19 33.65
N VAL A 18 -2.85 -14.08 32.93
CA VAL A 18 -3.88 -14.95 33.49
C VAL A 18 -3.28 -16.04 34.38
N ASP A 19 -2.24 -16.72 33.91
CA ASP A 19 -1.55 -17.77 34.68
C ASP A 19 -0.97 -17.23 36.00
N ALA A 20 -0.55 -15.96 36.03
CA ALA A 20 -0.06 -15.27 37.22
C ALA A 20 -1.17 -14.72 38.14
N GLY A 21 -2.45 -14.87 37.76
CA GLY A 21 -3.58 -14.37 38.54
C GLY A 21 -3.79 -12.84 38.49
N GLU A 22 -3.09 -12.13 37.60
CA GLU A 22 -3.25 -10.68 37.41
C GLU A 22 -4.50 -10.34 36.60
N LEU A 23 -4.96 -11.27 35.77
CA LEU A 23 -6.21 -11.19 35.00
C LEU A 23 -7.01 -12.48 35.20
N SER A 24 -8.30 -12.36 35.50
CA SER A 24 -9.20 -13.50 35.65
C SER A 24 -10.04 -13.67 34.38
N VAL A 25 -9.45 -14.26 33.33
CA VAL A 25 -10.08 -14.42 32.01
C VAL A 25 -9.84 -15.82 31.48
N ASP A 26 -10.89 -16.49 30.98
CA ASP A 26 -10.67 -17.64 30.10
C ASP A 26 -10.22 -17.11 28.73
N VAL A 27 -8.90 -17.13 28.49
CA VAL A 27 -8.29 -16.61 27.26
C VAL A 27 -8.79 -17.36 26.03
N ALA A 28 -9.10 -18.66 26.13
CA ALA A 28 -9.57 -19.44 24.97
C ALA A 28 -11.01 -19.08 24.59
N ALA A 29 -11.85 -18.77 25.58
CA ALA A 29 -13.22 -18.31 25.36
C ALA A 29 -13.33 -16.82 24.99
N SER A 30 -12.42 -15.99 25.51
CA SER A 30 -12.45 -14.53 25.36
C SER A 30 -11.66 -14.03 24.15
N VAL A 31 -10.72 -14.84 23.67
CA VAL A 31 -9.87 -14.56 22.52
C VAL A 31 -9.85 -15.80 21.66
N GLU A 32 -10.59 -15.80 20.55
CA GLU A 32 -10.46 -16.88 19.56
C GLU A 32 -8.99 -17.03 19.18
N ALA A 33 -8.45 -18.25 19.21
CA ALA A 33 -7.05 -18.51 18.88
C ALA A 33 -6.75 -18.01 17.45
N GLY A 34 -6.09 -16.84 17.34
CA GLY A 34 -5.84 -16.14 16.07
C GLY A 34 -6.46 -14.75 15.94
N SER A 35 -7.25 -14.29 16.92
CA SER A 35 -7.88 -12.96 16.92
C SER A 35 -7.02 -11.85 17.51
N VAL A 36 -5.97 -12.19 18.28
CA VAL A 36 -4.94 -11.22 18.71
C VAL A 36 -4.18 -10.78 17.48
N ARG A 37 -4.55 -9.60 16.97
CA ARG A 37 -3.87 -8.95 15.87
C ARG A 37 -3.18 -7.70 16.39
N VAL A 38 -1.98 -7.52 15.88
CA VAL A 38 -1.31 -6.23 15.91
C VAL A 38 -1.58 -5.58 14.56
N GLU A 39 -2.09 -4.36 14.63
CA GLU A 39 -2.39 -3.52 13.49
C GLU A 39 -1.50 -2.28 13.61
N ARG A 40 -1.62 -1.33 12.67
CA ARG A 40 -0.93 -0.05 12.86
C ARG A 40 -1.68 0.84 13.85
N PRO A 41 -0.96 1.70 14.59
CA PRO A 41 -1.61 2.70 15.43
C PRO A 41 -2.59 3.54 14.62
N ARG A 42 -3.76 3.81 15.21
CA ARG A 42 -4.74 4.73 14.63
C ARG A 42 -4.18 6.16 14.64
N PRO A 43 -4.73 7.09 13.83
CA PRO A 43 -4.34 8.50 13.90
C PRO A 43 -4.33 9.01 15.34
N GLY A 44 -3.18 9.48 15.82
CA GLY A 44 -2.95 9.91 17.22
C GLY A 44 -2.29 8.87 18.14
N GLY A 45 -2.12 7.62 17.70
CA GLY A 45 -1.29 6.61 18.37
C GLY A 45 0.20 6.78 18.05
N ARG A 46 1.09 6.35 18.95
CA ARG A 46 2.56 6.43 18.84
C ARG A 46 3.17 5.03 18.82
N GLY A 47 4.22 4.78 18.05
CA GLY A 47 4.89 3.47 17.97
C GLY A 47 4.67 2.76 16.63
N ASP A 48 5.20 1.54 16.51
CA ASP A 48 5.20 0.77 15.26
C ASP A 48 3.90 0.00 15.02
N PHE A 49 3.32 -0.53 16.10
CA PHE A 49 2.13 -1.37 16.06
C PHE A 49 1.16 -0.98 17.17
N ALA A 50 -0.10 -1.35 17.05
CA ALA A 50 -1.09 -1.24 18.09
C ALA A 50 -1.94 -2.50 18.18
N THR A 51 -2.44 -2.80 19.37
CA THR A 51 -3.39 -3.89 19.58
C THR A 51 -4.53 -3.44 20.48
N ASN A 52 -5.74 -3.92 20.17
CA ASN A 52 -6.95 -3.69 20.94
C ASN A 52 -7.28 -4.87 21.89
N VAL A 53 -6.33 -5.79 22.11
CA VAL A 53 -6.56 -7.01 22.90
C VAL A 53 -7.12 -6.71 24.30
N ALA A 54 -6.67 -5.61 24.94
CA ALA A 54 -7.17 -5.21 26.25
C ALA A 54 -8.67 -4.90 26.23
N LEU A 55 -9.16 -4.26 25.16
CA LEU A 55 -10.60 -3.98 24.95
C LEU A 55 -11.41 -5.25 24.74
N GLN A 56 -10.83 -6.24 24.05
CA GLN A 56 -11.50 -7.51 23.76
C GLN A 56 -11.72 -8.33 25.04
N ILE A 57 -10.75 -8.35 25.95
CA ILE A 57 -10.79 -9.21 27.14
C ILE A 57 -11.30 -8.50 28.41
N ALA A 58 -11.37 -7.17 28.43
CA ALA A 58 -11.77 -6.39 29.61
C ALA A 58 -13.08 -6.83 30.25
N ARG A 59 -14.11 -7.06 29.41
CA ARG A 59 -15.43 -7.50 29.89
C ARG A 59 -15.36 -8.85 30.58
N ALA A 60 -14.65 -9.80 29.98
CA ALA A 60 -14.46 -11.13 30.57
C ALA A 60 -13.60 -11.09 31.84
N ALA A 61 -12.67 -10.12 31.93
CA ALA A 61 -11.83 -9.89 33.10
C ALA A 61 -12.56 -9.22 34.27
N GLY A 62 -13.76 -8.67 34.04
CA GLY A 62 -14.46 -7.84 35.04
C GLY A 62 -13.72 -6.54 35.39
N ARG A 63 -12.86 -6.03 34.50
CA ARG A 63 -12.00 -4.86 34.72
C ARG A 63 -12.23 -3.78 33.67
N ALA A 64 -11.85 -2.53 33.96
CA ALA A 64 -11.85 -1.49 32.94
C ALA A 64 -10.79 -1.82 31.88
N PRO A 65 -11.02 -1.53 30.58
CA PRO A 65 -10.05 -1.87 29.54
C PRO A 65 -8.69 -1.20 29.70
N ARG A 66 -8.67 -0.02 30.34
CA ARG A 66 -7.43 0.68 30.69
C ARG A 66 -6.60 -0.10 31.72
N ASP A 67 -7.23 -0.62 32.77
CA ASP A 67 -6.55 -1.40 33.80
C ASP A 67 -5.96 -2.70 33.23
N VAL A 68 -6.67 -3.33 32.28
CA VAL A 68 -6.16 -4.49 31.55
C VAL A 68 -4.98 -4.09 30.66
N ALA A 69 -5.07 -2.95 29.98
CA ALA A 69 -3.98 -2.42 29.18
C ALA A 69 -2.74 -2.12 30.04
N GLU A 70 -2.89 -1.60 31.26
CA GLU A 70 -1.76 -1.34 32.17
C GLU A 70 -1.00 -2.61 32.54
N VAL A 71 -1.72 -3.69 32.88
CA VAL A 71 -1.12 -5.00 33.15
C VAL A 71 -0.37 -5.54 31.93
N LEU A 72 -1.00 -5.50 30.76
CA LEU A 72 -0.39 -6.00 29.54
C LEU A 72 0.77 -5.13 29.07
N SER A 73 0.70 -3.81 29.24
CA SER A 73 1.76 -2.86 28.88
C SER A 73 3.04 -3.16 29.65
N ALA A 74 2.94 -3.31 30.97
CA ALA A 74 4.10 -3.63 31.82
C ALA A 74 4.78 -4.95 31.40
N ARG A 75 3.99 -5.98 31.05
CA ARG A 75 4.53 -7.26 30.59
C ARG A 75 5.15 -7.17 29.20
N LEU A 76 4.50 -6.47 28.27
CA LEU A 76 5.00 -6.30 26.91
C LEU A 76 6.28 -5.48 26.87
N ALA A 77 6.39 -4.43 27.68
CA ALA A 77 7.61 -3.63 27.79
C ALA A 77 8.83 -4.42 28.31
N ALA A 78 8.61 -5.58 28.94
CA ALA A 78 9.66 -6.48 29.40
C ALA A 78 10.05 -7.56 28.38
N GLU A 79 9.33 -7.68 27.26
CA GLU A 79 9.64 -8.70 26.24
C GLU A 79 10.78 -8.23 25.32
N PRO A 80 11.76 -9.11 25.00
CA PRO A 80 12.85 -8.77 24.09
C PRO A 80 12.34 -8.29 22.73
N GLY A 81 12.87 -7.17 22.23
CA GLY A 81 12.48 -6.59 20.94
C GLY A 81 11.35 -5.56 21.02
N ILE A 82 10.83 -5.26 22.21
CA ILE A 82 9.92 -4.13 22.46
C ILE A 82 10.70 -3.03 23.21
N ALA A 83 10.78 -1.84 22.62
CA ALA A 83 11.40 -0.66 23.21
C ALA A 83 10.47 0.09 24.18
N GLY A 84 9.16 0.02 23.96
CA GLY A 84 8.18 0.69 24.82
C GLY A 84 6.75 0.39 24.41
N VAL A 85 5.82 0.62 25.35
CA VAL A 85 4.39 0.44 25.12
C VAL A 85 3.61 1.62 25.73
N ASP A 86 2.93 2.38 24.87
CA ASP A 86 2.10 3.52 25.23
C ASP A 86 0.61 3.16 25.17
N ILE A 87 -0.12 3.50 26.22
CA ILE A 87 -1.58 3.27 26.28
C ILE A 87 -2.31 4.52 25.79
N THR A 88 -3.13 4.38 24.76
CA THR A 88 -3.98 5.47 24.24
C THR A 88 -5.46 5.17 24.37
N GLY A 89 -6.24 6.25 24.56
CA GLY A 89 -7.70 6.19 24.65
C GLY A 89 -8.20 5.23 25.76
N PRO A 90 -9.21 4.39 25.46
CA PRO A 90 -9.81 3.50 26.45
C PRO A 90 -8.97 2.27 26.81
N GLY A 91 -7.89 1.98 26.08
CA GLY A 91 -7.07 0.77 26.31
C GLY A 91 -6.39 0.21 25.05
N PHE A 92 -6.04 1.06 24.08
CA PHE A 92 -5.20 0.62 22.95
C PHE A 92 -3.74 0.60 23.38
N LEU A 93 -3.06 -0.52 23.16
CA LEU A 93 -1.63 -0.68 23.43
C LEU A 93 -0.87 -0.37 22.16
N ASN A 94 -0.07 0.70 22.14
CA ASN A 94 0.80 1.02 21.01
C ASN A 94 2.24 0.67 21.37
N ILE A 95 2.90 -0.10 20.51
CA ILE A 95 4.13 -0.83 20.78
C ILE A 95 5.21 -0.30 19.85
N THR A 96 6.34 0.12 20.44
CA THR A 96 7.56 0.49 19.72
C THR A 96 8.55 -0.67 19.81
N LEU A 97 9.15 -1.08 18.71
CA LEU A 97 10.11 -2.17 18.64
C LEU A 97 11.55 -1.67 18.72
N THR A 98 12.44 -2.44 19.33
CA THR A 98 13.84 -2.07 19.59
C THR A 98 14.69 -1.94 18.32
N ASP A 99 14.37 -2.68 17.25
CA ASP A 99 15.17 -2.76 16.02
C ASP A 99 14.48 -2.08 14.82
N ALA A 100 14.08 -0.81 14.94
CA ALA A 100 13.50 -0.05 13.83
C ALA A 100 14.41 -0.03 12.59
N ARG A 101 15.70 0.17 12.81
CA ARG A 101 16.74 0.14 11.79
C ARG A 101 16.78 -1.17 10.99
N ALA A 102 16.90 -2.31 11.69
CA ALA A 102 17.02 -3.60 11.02
C ALA A 102 15.77 -3.92 10.19
N ARG A 103 14.59 -3.47 10.65
CA ARG A 103 13.33 -3.59 9.90
C ARG A 103 13.31 -2.70 8.65
N ALA A 104 13.76 -1.46 8.76
CA ALA A 104 13.83 -0.55 7.62
C ALA A 104 14.75 -1.12 6.51
N ALA A 105 15.96 -1.54 6.90
CA ALA A 105 16.91 -2.16 5.98
C ALA A 105 16.38 -3.47 5.39
N ALA A 106 15.76 -4.33 6.20
CA ALA A 106 15.15 -5.58 5.74
C ALA A 106 13.98 -5.33 4.76
N LEU A 107 13.14 -4.33 5.02
CA LEU A 107 12.06 -3.95 4.12
C LEU A 107 12.58 -3.48 2.76
N VAL A 108 13.60 -2.61 2.75
CA VAL A 108 14.22 -2.13 1.51
C VAL A 108 14.85 -3.29 0.73
N ARG A 109 15.57 -4.20 1.41
CA ARG A 109 16.09 -5.43 0.80
C ARG A 109 14.98 -6.28 0.20
N GLU A 110 13.92 -6.55 0.96
CA GLU A 110 12.79 -7.35 0.48
C GLU A 110 12.16 -6.73 -0.78
N ILE A 111 11.96 -5.41 -0.80
CA ILE A 111 11.43 -4.71 -1.97
C ILE A 111 12.37 -4.87 -3.18
N HIS A 112 13.68 -4.72 -2.99
CA HIS A 112 14.65 -4.89 -4.07
C HIS A 112 14.71 -6.34 -4.58
N GLU A 113 14.71 -7.33 -3.68
CA GLU A 113 14.73 -8.75 -4.01
C GLU A 113 13.46 -9.18 -4.75
N ARG A 114 12.29 -8.72 -4.30
CA ARG A 114 10.99 -9.04 -4.91
C ARG A 114 10.74 -8.23 -6.18
N GLY A 115 11.39 -7.08 -6.33
CA GLY A 115 11.18 -6.14 -7.43
C GLY A 115 9.71 -5.74 -7.55
N ARG A 116 9.20 -5.74 -8.79
CA ARG A 116 7.79 -5.43 -9.08
C ARG A 116 6.78 -6.41 -8.48
N CYS A 117 7.25 -7.54 -7.95
CA CYS A 117 6.41 -8.55 -7.29
C CYS A 117 6.38 -8.39 -5.75
N TYR A 118 6.91 -7.29 -5.20
CA TYR A 118 6.76 -7.02 -3.77
C TYR A 118 5.27 -6.98 -3.37
N GLY A 119 4.91 -7.66 -2.28
CA GLY A 119 3.52 -7.85 -1.85
C GLY A 119 2.73 -8.92 -2.61
N HIS A 120 3.34 -9.62 -3.57
CA HIS A 120 2.71 -10.77 -4.23
C HIS A 120 2.80 -12.02 -3.36
N VAL A 121 1.83 -12.91 -3.50
CA VAL A 121 1.84 -14.25 -2.90
C VAL A 121 2.29 -15.25 -3.97
N HIS A 122 3.33 -16.04 -3.67
CA HIS A 122 3.84 -17.11 -4.53
C HIS A 122 4.04 -18.40 -3.71
N PRO A 123 3.81 -19.60 -4.29
CA PRO A 123 3.27 -19.89 -5.63
C PRO A 123 1.72 -19.85 -5.70
N ASP A 124 1.13 -20.16 -6.86
CA ASP A 124 -0.33 -20.25 -7.07
C ASP A 124 -1.01 -21.04 -5.95
N THR A 125 -2.08 -20.48 -5.38
CA THR A 125 -2.80 -21.12 -4.27
C THR A 125 -3.68 -22.29 -4.73
N GLY A 126 -3.88 -22.42 -6.05
CA GLY A 126 -4.86 -23.32 -6.65
C GLY A 126 -6.28 -22.74 -6.69
N ASP A 127 -6.50 -21.56 -6.12
CA ASP A 127 -7.81 -20.91 -6.10
C ASP A 127 -8.19 -20.38 -7.48
N VAL A 128 -9.46 -20.54 -7.83
CA VAL A 128 -10.05 -20.01 -9.06
C VAL A 128 -11.16 -19.01 -8.72
N ALA A 129 -11.06 -17.80 -9.25
CA ALA A 129 -12.11 -16.79 -9.19
C ALA A 129 -12.71 -16.55 -10.58
N GLN A 130 -14.04 -16.55 -10.64
CA GLN A 130 -14.77 -16.15 -11.83
C GLN A 130 -15.41 -14.79 -11.59
N LEU A 131 -15.12 -13.82 -12.47
CA LEU A 131 -15.68 -12.48 -12.45
C LEU A 131 -16.63 -12.33 -13.63
N HIS A 132 -17.75 -11.69 -13.39
CA HIS A 132 -18.70 -11.33 -14.43
C HIS A 132 -18.88 -9.81 -14.50
N VAL A 133 -19.02 -9.24 -15.69
CA VAL A 133 -19.25 -7.82 -15.90
C VAL A 133 -20.40 -7.55 -16.86
N PRO A 134 -21.15 -6.46 -16.65
CA PRO A 134 -22.10 -5.98 -17.66
C PRO A 134 -21.37 -5.47 -18.92
N ARG A 135 -22.14 -5.21 -19.98
CA ARG A 135 -21.68 -4.59 -21.23
C ARG A 135 -21.28 -3.11 -21.08
N ASP A 136 -20.35 -2.82 -20.18
CA ASP A 136 -19.85 -1.50 -19.80
C ASP A 136 -18.31 -1.45 -19.85
N LEU A 137 -17.77 -0.36 -20.38
CA LEU A 137 -16.32 -0.20 -20.55
C LEU A 137 -15.60 -0.10 -19.20
N ARG A 138 -16.17 0.64 -18.25
CA ARG A 138 -15.57 0.80 -16.92
C ARG A 138 -15.54 -0.54 -16.19
N ALA A 139 -16.62 -1.31 -16.25
CA ALA A 139 -16.69 -2.65 -15.68
C ALA A 139 -15.61 -3.57 -16.27
N ALA A 140 -15.41 -3.55 -17.59
CA ALA A 140 -14.38 -4.33 -18.26
C ALA A 140 -12.96 -3.94 -17.79
N VAL A 141 -12.65 -2.64 -17.72
CA VAL A 141 -11.35 -2.14 -17.21
C VAL A 141 -11.15 -2.50 -15.73
N LEU A 142 -12.19 -2.38 -14.90
CA LEU A 142 -12.15 -2.74 -13.49
C LEU A 142 -11.89 -4.23 -13.31
N ALA A 143 -12.57 -5.09 -14.06
CA ALA A 143 -12.36 -6.53 -14.01
C ALA A 143 -10.97 -6.94 -14.50
N ASP A 144 -10.41 -6.28 -15.52
CA ASP A 144 -9.04 -6.53 -15.98
C ASP A 144 -8.00 -6.19 -14.90
N SER A 145 -8.13 -5.04 -14.24
CA SER A 145 -7.25 -4.66 -13.13
C SER A 145 -7.46 -5.54 -11.90
N ALA A 146 -8.71 -5.90 -11.58
CA ALA A 146 -9.02 -6.83 -10.49
C ALA A 146 -8.43 -8.23 -10.76
N ARG A 147 -8.44 -8.69 -12.02
CA ARG A 147 -7.78 -9.93 -12.47
C ARG A 147 -6.27 -9.87 -12.22
N ARG A 148 -5.60 -8.77 -12.59
CA ARG A 148 -4.15 -8.58 -12.35
C ARG A 148 -3.83 -8.61 -10.85
N ILE A 149 -4.64 -7.91 -10.04
CA ILE A 149 -4.48 -7.87 -8.57
C ILE A 149 -4.75 -9.23 -7.92
N LEU A 150 -5.80 -9.95 -8.32
CA LEU A 150 -6.07 -11.29 -7.80
C LEU A 150 -4.97 -12.30 -8.15
N ARG A 151 -4.45 -12.23 -9.38
CA ARG A 151 -3.31 -13.07 -9.81
C ARG A 151 -2.04 -12.77 -9.04
N SER A 152 -1.82 -11.52 -8.62
CA SER A 152 -0.70 -11.21 -7.73
C SER A 152 -0.83 -11.86 -6.35
N GLN A 153 -2.03 -12.32 -5.98
CA GLN A 153 -2.29 -13.06 -4.75
C GLN A 153 -2.42 -14.58 -4.98
N GLY A 154 -1.96 -15.09 -6.12
CA GLY A 154 -1.95 -16.51 -6.45
C GLY A 154 -3.28 -17.09 -6.92
N VAL A 155 -4.27 -16.23 -7.24
CA VAL A 155 -5.61 -16.65 -7.69
C VAL A 155 -5.66 -16.67 -9.22
N LEU A 156 -6.07 -17.80 -9.79
CA LEU A 156 -6.41 -17.90 -11.21
C LEU A 156 -7.75 -17.21 -11.46
N VAL A 157 -7.82 -16.36 -12.48
CA VAL A 157 -9.02 -15.55 -12.73
C VAL A 157 -9.49 -15.70 -14.16
N ARG A 158 -10.79 -15.95 -14.30
CA ARG A 158 -11.57 -15.89 -15.54
C ARG A 158 -12.55 -14.72 -15.49
N VAL A 159 -12.57 -13.89 -16.52
CA VAL A 159 -13.49 -12.75 -16.67
C VAL A 159 -14.47 -13.02 -17.80
N THR A 160 -15.76 -12.87 -17.51
CA THR A 160 -16.85 -13.03 -18.49
C THR A 160 -17.64 -11.73 -18.61
N CYS A 161 -18.17 -11.45 -19.79
CA CYS A 161 -19.02 -10.28 -20.04
C CYS A 161 -20.38 -10.72 -20.59
N ASP A 162 -21.46 -9.99 -20.25
CA ASP A 162 -22.85 -10.29 -20.65
C ASP A 162 -22.97 -10.71 -22.13
N GLU A 163 -22.40 -9.92 -23.04
CA GLU A 163 -22.55 -10.07 -24.49
C GLU A 163 -21.30 -9.55 -25.22
N GLN A 164 -21.15 -9.92 -26.50
CA GLN A 164 -20.06 -9.42 -27.34
C GLN A 164 -20.13 -7.88 -27.45
N PRO A 165 -18.97 -7.19 -27.47
CA PRO A 165 -18.94 -5.76 -27.68
C PRO A 165 -19.39 -5.42 -29.10
N ASP A 166 -20.08 -4.27 -29.25
CA ASP A 166 -20.17 -3.61 -30.56
C ASP A 166 -18.78 -3.18 -31.05
N PRO A 167 -18.60 -2.89 -32.35
CA PRO A 167 -17.27 -2.56 -32.91
C PRO A 167 -16.54 -1.43 -32.17
N ALA A 168 -17.24 -0.33 -31.85
CA ALA A 168 -16.64 0.80 -31.13
C ALA A 168 -16.12 0.42 -29.73
N ARG A 169 -16.83 -0.46 -29.01
CA ARG A 169 -16.36 -0.96 -27.71
C ARG A 169 -15.25 -2.00 -27.86
N ALA A 170 -15.26 -2.80 -28.93
CA ALA A 170 -14.19 -3.74 -29.22
C ALA A 170 -12.86 -3.00 -29.43
N ASP A 171 -12.88 -1.94 -30.23
CA ASP A 171 -11.74 -1.05 -30.44
C ASP A 171 -11.27 -0.41 -29.13
N ALA A 172 -12.20 0.00 -28.26
CA ALA A 172 -11.85 0.58 -26.97
C ALA A 172 -11.26 -0.44 -25.98
N ILE A 173 -11.75 -1.68 -25.98
CA ILE A 173 -11.19 -2.77 -25.19
C ILE A 173 -9.75 -3.07 -25.62
N ASP A 174 -9.50 -3.10 -26.94
CA ASP A 174 -8.17 -3.33 -27.51
C ASP A 174 -7.21 -2.17 -27.18
N ALA A 175 -7.64 -0.93 -27.45
CA ALA A 175 -6.85 0.28 -27.17
C ALA A 175 -6.48 0.43 -25.68
N LEU A 176 -7.31 -0.09 -24.78
CA LEU A 176 -7.07 -0.08 -23.33
C LEU A 176 -6.34 -1.33 -22.83
N ASP A 177 -6.02 -2.32 -23.67
CA ASP A 177 -5.43 -3.62 -23.31
C ASP A 177 -6.22 -4.32 -22.19
N VAL A 178 -7.53 -4.43 -22.41
CA VAL A 178 -8.46 -5.12 -21.52
C VAL A 178 -8.66 -6.54 -22.03
N ARG A 179 -8.52 -7.54 -21.15
CA ARG A 179 -8.81 -8.94 -21.50
C ARG A 179 -10.14 -9.42 -20.93
N ILE A 180 -10.96 -10.00 -21.79
CA ILE A 180 -12.19 -10.71 -21.47
C ILE A 180 -12.05 -12.14 -22.01
N ASP A 181 -12.29 -13.15 -21.16
CA ASP A 181 -12.04 -14.55 -21.51
C ASP A 181 -13.24 -15.22 -22.20
N ALA A 182 -14.45 -14.74 -21.95
CA ALA A 182 -15.65 -15.22 -22.63
C ALA A 182 -16.79 -14.19 -22.61
N TYR A 183 -17.72 -14.36 -23.55
CA TYR A 183 -18.94 -13.57 -23.66
C TYR A 183 -20.16 -14.47 -23.48
N GLY A 184 -21.25 -13.90 -22.96
CA GLY A 184 -22.47 -14.61 -22.64
C GLY A 184 -22.74 -14.63 -21.14
N ARG A 185 -24.02 -14.72 -20.77
CA ARG A 185 -24.40 -14.91 -19.37
C ARG A 185 -23.98 -16.30 -18.90
N PRO A 186 -23.29 -16.41 -17.76
CA PRO A 186 -22.93 -17.70 -17.19
C PRO A 186 -24.20 -18.48 -16.81
N PRO A 187 -24.18 -19.82 -16.93
CA PRO A 187 -25.33 -20.66 -16.58
C PRO A 187 -25.66 -20.58 -15.08
N GLU A 188 -24.65 -20.35 -14.24
CA GLU A 188 -24.79 -20.12 -12.81
C GLU A 188 -24.45 -18.65 -12.46
N PRO A 189 -25.15 -18.02 -11.49
CA PRO A 189 -24.86 -16.65 -11.09
C PRO A 189 -23.44 -16.49 -10.55
N LEU A 190 -22.66 -15.61 -11.17
CA LEU A 190 -21.30 -15.28 -10.74
C LEU A 190 -21.24 -13.93 -10.00
N PRO A 191 -20.23 -13.72 -9.12
CA PRO A 191 -19.94 -12.40 -8.57
C PRO A 191 -19.77 -11.37 -9.69
N THR A 192 -20.72 -10.44 -9.76
CA THR A 192 -20.75 -9.43 -10.82
C THR A 192 -20.14 -8.12 -10.34
N LEU A 193 -19.16 -7.60 -11.07
CA LEU A 193 -18.60 -6.27 -10.85
C LEU A 193 -19.45 -5.25 -11.61
N ARG A 194 -20.26 -4.48 -10.88
CA ARG A 194 -21.17 -3.46 -11.43
C ARG A 194 -20.79 -2.06 -10.90
N PRO A 195 -19.71 -1.44 -11.39
CA PRO A 195 -19.46 -0.03 -11.08
C PRO A 195 -20.52 0.86 -11.75
N VAL A 196 -20.64 2.10 -11.28
CA VAL A 196 -21.36 3.16 -11.98
C VAL A 196 -20.71 3.33 -13.36
N PRO A 197 -21.48 3.18 -14.46
CA PRO A 197 -20.95 3.28 -15.82
C PRO A 197 -20.25 4.62 -16.09
N ALA A 198 -19.32 4.62 -17.04
CA ALA A 198 -18.78 5.87 -17.54
C ALA A 198 -19.91 6.65 -18.22
N PRO A 199 -20.13 7.94 -17.89
CA PRO A 199 -21.22 8.76 -18.44
C PRO A 199 -20.93 9.23 -19.87
N ALA A 200 -20.11 8.50 -20.63
CA ALA A 200 -19.60 8.90 -21.93
C ALA A 200 -19.42 7.68 -22.86
N PRO A 201 -19.56 7.87 -24.17
CA PRO A 201 -19.23 6.83 -25.15
C PRO A 201 -17.73 6.52 -25.15
N ALA A 202 -17.37 5.37 -25.72
CA ALA A 202 -16.02 4.82 -25.61
C ALA A 202 -14.93 5.70 -26.27
N ASP A 203 -15.26 6.32 -27.40
CA ASP A 203 -14.41 7.27 -28.13
C ASP A 203 -14.01 8.49 -27.27
N ALA A 204 -14.94 9.05 -26.50
CA ALA A 204 -14.65 10.16 -25.60
C ALA A 204 -13.63 9.78 -24.51
N VAL A 205 -13.69 8.54 -24.02
CA VAL A 205 -12.73 7.99 -23.06
C VAL A 205 -11.35 7.78 -23.70
N LEU A 206 -11.32 7.25 -24.93
CA LEU A 206 -10.06 6.94 -25.64
C LEU A 206 -9.22 8.17 -25.99
N ARG A 207 -9.83 9.35 -26.11
CA ARG A 207 -9.13 10.63 -26.29
C ARG A 207 -8.10 10.92 -25.20
N LEU A 208 -8.28 10.39 -23.98
CA LEU A 208 -7.32 10.52 -22.90
C LEU A 208 -6.03 9.70 -23.14
N GLY A 209 -6.04 8.78 -24.09
CA GLY A 209 -5.00 7.78 -24.25
C GLY A 209 -5.08 6.70 -23.17
N ARG A 210 -4.39 5.57 -23.43
CA ARG A 210 -4.54 4.34 -22.65
C ARG A 210 -4.40 4.52 -21.14
N ASP A 211 -3.29 5.12 -20.71
CA ASP A 211 -2.96 5.22 -19.28
C ASP A 211 -3.92 6.15 -18.52
N ALA A 212 -4.20 7.33 -19.09
CA ALA A 212 -5.07 8.30 -18.44
C ALA A 212 -6.54 7.86 -18.45
N ALA A 213 -7.00 7.20 -19.51
CA ALA A 213 -8.31 6.56 -19.55
C ALA A 213 -8.45 5.48 -18.46
N ARG A 214 -7.48 4.56 -18.34
CA ARG A 214 -7.50 3.53 -17.27
C ARG A 214 -7.51 4.18 -15.90
N TRP A 215 -6.69 5.20 -15.66
CA TRP A 215 -6.69 5.93 -14.39
C TRP A 215 -8.04 6.58 -14.10
N ALA A 216 -8.63 7.31 -15.05
CA ALA A 216 -9.91 7.99 -14.90
C ALA A 216 -11.05 7.02 -14.53
N LEU A 217 -11.01 5.80 -15.07
CA LEU A 217 -12.00 4.75 -14.82
C LEU A 217 -11.77 4.01 -13.49
N LEU A 218 -10.52 3.87 -13.03
CA LEU A 218 -10.13 3.05 -11.87
C LEU A 218 -9.96 3.85 -10.58
N HIS A 219 -9.55 5.12 -10.64
CA HIS A 219 -9.23 5.90 -9.44
C HIS A 219 -10.46 6.27 -8.58
N PRO A 220 -11.60 6.72 -9.16
CA PRO A 220 -12.82 6.96 -8.40
C PRO A 220 -13.39 5.67 -7.80
N ALA A 221 -14.13 5.75 -6.69
CA ALA A 221 -14.76 4.57 -6.13
C ALA A 221 -15.75 3.95 -7.15
N PRO A 222 -16.05 2.64 -7.07
CA PRO A 222 -16.97 2.00 -7.99
C PRO A 222 -18.37 2.63 -8.01
N HIS A 223 -18.79 3.29 -6.93
CA HIS A 223 -20.08 3.97 -6.82
C HIS A 223 -20.04 5.45 -7.22
N ASP A 224 -18.88 6.00 -7.57
CA ASP A 224 -18.73 7.40 -8.03
C ASP A 224 -18.69 7.46 -9.56
N HIS A 225 -19.14 8.55 -10.15
CA HIS A 225 -18.99 8.77 -11.60
C HIS A 225 -17.55 9.12 -11.97
N PRO A 226 -16.95 8.46 -12.98
CA PRO A 226 -15.62 8.83 -13.47
C PRO A 226 -15.70 10.09 -14.32
N ARG A 227 -14.65 10.93 -14.26
CA ARG A 227 -14.52 12.14 -15.06
C ARG A 227 -13.74 11.82 -16.31
N VAL A 228 -14.42 11.67 -17.44
CA VAL A 228 -13.81 11.18 -18.69
C VAL A 228 -14.00 12.14 -19.87
N THR A 229 -14.96 13.06 -19.78
CA THR A 229 -15.20 14.08 -20.82
C THR A 229 -14.62 15.44 -20.42
N PRO A 230 -14.35 16.37 -21.36
CA PRO A 230 -13.88 17.72 -21.04
C PRO A 230 -14.80 18.47 -20.07
N GLU A 231 -16.12 18.35 -20.24
CA GLU A 231 -17.13 19.05 -19.43
C GLU A 231 -17.11 18.59 -17.96
N GLN A 232 -16.62 17.37 -17.72
CA GLN A 232 -16.45 16.79 -16.39
C GLN A 232 -15.07 17.05 -15.80
N GLY A 233 -14.18 17.73 -16.53
CA GLY A 233 -12.77 17.90 -16.18
C GLY A 233 -11.90 16.68 -16.52
N GLY A 234 -12.30 15.82 -17.46
CA GLY A 234 -11.50 14.67 -17.89
C GLY A 234 -10.12 15.05 -18.42
N ASP A 235 -9.98 16.26 -18.98
CA ASP A 235 -8.71 16.80 -19.49
C ASP A 235 -7.70 17.04 -18.37
N ASP A 236 -8.16 17.18 -17.12
CA ASP A 236 -7.28 17.29 -15.95
C ASP A 236 -6.38 16.06 -15.79
N HIS A 237 -6.78 14.90 -16.33
CA HIS A 237 -5.95 13.68 -16.33
C HIS A 237 -4.74 13.77 -17.25
N LEU A 238 -4.75 14.69 -18.23
CA LEU A 238 -3.66 14.93 -19.18
C LEU A 238 -2.68 16.01 -18.70
N VAL A 239 -3.12 16.87 -17.78
CA VAL A 239 -2.32 18.01 -17.33
C VAL A 239 -1.19 17.54 -16.42
N GLN A 240 0.04 17.96 -16.73
CA GLN A 240 1.23 17.71 -15.93
C GLN A 240 1.34 18.68 -14.74
N ARG A 241 0.47 18.50 -13.73
CA ARG A 241 0.45 19.33 -12.52
C ARG A 241 0.27 18.49 -11.27
N GLU A 242 0.70 19.02 -10.13
CA GLU A 242 0.68 18.29 -8.85
C GLU A 242 -0.72 17.84 -8.41
N SER A 243 -1.77 18.57 -8.79
CA SER A 243 -3.16 18.21 -8.48
C SER A 243 -3.71 17.05 -9.33
N ASN A 244 -3.02 16.65 -10.40
CA ASN A 244 -3.36 15.46 -11.16
C ASN A 244 -2.72 14.23 -10.49
N PRO A 245 -3.49 13.33 -9.87
CA PRO A 245 -2.93 12.21 -9.11
C PRO A 245 -2.22 11.18 -10.00
N LEU A 246 -2.64 11.01 -11.27
CA LEU A 246 -1.91 10.15 -12.22
C LEU A 246 -0.52 10.70 -12.51
N PHE A 247 -0.46 12.00 -12.86
CA PHE A 247 0.81 12.67 -13.11
C PHE A 247 1.69 12.57 -11.87
N ARG A 248 1.15 12.84 -10.68
CA ARG A 248 1.87 12.78 -9.41
C ARG A 248 2.53 11.42 -9.16
N VAL A 249 1.79 10.33 -9.37
CA VAL A 249 2.30 8.95 -9.22
C VAL A 249 3.38 8.63 -10.25
N ARG A 250 3.15 8.96 -11.53
CA ARG A 250 4.16 8.72 -12.59
C ARG A 250 5.39 9.60 -12.40
N TYR A 251 5.21 10.85 -11.95
CA TYR A 251 6.28 11.81 -11.69
C TYR A 251 7.15 11.36 -10.52
N ALA A 252 6.55 10.90 -9.43
CA ALA A 252 7.26 10.26 -8.33
C ALA A 252 8.14 9.10 -8.85
N TYR A 253 7.57 8.18 -9.63
CA TYR A 253 8.35 7.10 -10.24
C TYR A 253 9.51 7.61 -11.12
N ALA A 254 9.24 8.51 -12.06
CA ALA A 254 10.27 9.08 -12.93
C ALA A 254 11.39 9.78 -12.13
N ARG A 255 11.04 10.44 -11.02
CA ARG A 255 12.00 11.04 -10.10
C ARG A 255 12.89 10.01 -9.40
N THR A 256 12.36 8.88 -8.96
CA THR A 256 13.19 7.79 -8.42
C THR A 256 14.21 7.30 -9.45
N ARG A 257 13.81 7.17 -10.72
CA ARG A 257 14.72 6.77 -11.81
C ARG A 257 15.77 7.84 -12.09
N ALA A 258 15.38 9.11 -12.05
CA ALA A 258 16.31 10.22 -12.20
C ALA A 258 17.35 10.26 -11.06
N LEU A 259 16.94 10.01 -9.81
CA LEU A 259 17.86 9.93 -8.67
C LEU A 259 18.89 8.81 -8.85
N THR A 260 18.46 7.59 -9.21
CA THR A 260 19.36 6.47 -9.50
C THR A 260 20.35 6.80 -10.64
N ARG A 261 19.87 7.35 -11.75
CA ARG A 261 20.75 7.74 -12.87
C ARG A 261 21.77 8.80 -12.48
N ASN A 262 21.33 9.82 -11.74
CA ASN A 262 22.20 10.90 -11.31
C ASN A 262 23.22 10.44 -10.25
N ALA A 263 22.83 9.54 -9.34
CA ALA A 263 23.76 8.95 -8.38
C ALA A 263 24.87 8.15 -9.09
N ALA A 264 24.51 7.37 -10.10
CA ALA A 264 25.48 6.66 -10.93
C ALA A 264 26.43 7.63 -11.65
N ALA A 265 25.93 8.75 -12.17
CA ALA A 265 26.76 9.80 -12.78
C ALA A 265 27.70 10.48 -11.76
N LEU A 266 27.30 10.55 -10.49
CA LEU A 266 28.12 11.02 -9.37
C LEU A 266 29.04 9.94 -8.79
N GLY A 267 29.05 8.72 -9.35
CA GLY A 267 29.94 7.64 -8.97
C GLY A 267 29.60 6.93 -7.66
N PHE A 268 28.33 6.96 -7.23
CA PHE A 268 27.89 6.19 -6.06
C PHE A 268 26.60 5.40 -6.31
N ALA A 269 26.34 4.43 -5.45
CA ALA A 269 25.19 3.51 -5.52
C ALA A 269 24.49 3.43 -4.17
N ALA A 270 23.24 2.98 -4.20
CA ALA A 270 22.41 2.75 -3.03
C ALA A 270 23.03 1.74 -2.07
N ASP A 271 22.79 1.93 -0.77
CA ASP A 271 23.19 1.00 0.28
C ASP A 271 22.08 0.96 1.36
N PRO A 272 21.31 -0.14 1.44
CA PRO A 272 20.20 -0.26 2.39
C PRO A 272 20.65 -0.55 3.83
N ASP A 273 21.93 -0.89 4.07
CA ASP A 273 22.43 -1.27 5.39
C ASP A 273 22.93 -0.07 6.23
N VAL A 274 22.96 1.11 5.59
CA VAL A 274 23.34 2.35 6.24
C VAL A 274 22.21 2.94 7.08
N ASP A 275 22.58 3.41 8.26
CA ASP A 275 21.68 4.00 9.24
C ASP A 275 21.18 5.41 8.83
N MET A 276 19.92 5.69 9.11
CA MET A 276 19.31 7.02 8.98
C MET A 276 18.73 7.56 10.30
N GLU A 277 18.95 6.92 11.46
CA GLU A 277 18.35 7.35 12.72
C GLU A 277 18.76 8.76 13.14
N ALA A 278 20.03 9.12 12.92
CA ALA A 278 20.56 10.47 13.13
C ALA A 278 20.44 11.37 11.88
N ASP A 279 19.76 10.91 10.82
CA ASP A 279 19.61 11.64 9.57
C ASP A 279 18.49 12.69 9.71
N PRO A 280 18.69 13.95 9.27
CA PRO A 280 17.61 14.95 9.24
C PRO A 280 16.38 14.51 8.43
N ALA A 281 16.52 13.55 7.51
CA ALA A 281 15.43 12.96 6.75
C ALA A 281 14.63 11.90 7.51
N ALA A 282 15.05 11.46 8.71
CA ALA A 282 14.47 10.34 9.43
C ALA A 282 12.93 10.39 9.54
N PRO A 283 12.28 11.52 9.92
CA PRO A 283 10.82 11.55 10.03
C PRO A 283 10.10 11.31 8.70
N LEU A 284 10.66 11.81 7.60
CA LEU A 284 10.11 11.64 6.26
C LEU A 284 10.42 10.24 5.70
N ALA A 285 11.59 9.70 6.06
CA ALA A 285 11.96 8.32 5.77
C ALA A 285 11.02 7.34 6.46
N ASP A 286 10.70 7.56 7.74
CA ASP A 286 9.76 6.76 8.50
C ASP A 286 8.36 6.78 7.88
N ALA A 287 7.89 7.95 7.44
CA ALA A 287 6.62 8.06 6.73
C ALA A 287 6.61 7.27 5.41
N LEU A 288 7.70 7.30 4.66
CA LEU A 288 7.84 6.52 3.42
C LEU A 288 7.97 5.02 3.68
N LEU A 289 8.82 4.59 4.62
CA LEU A 289 8.96 3.20 5.06
C LEU A 289 7.62 2.64 5.55
N THR A 290 6.87 3.45 6.28
CA THR A 290 5.50 3.17 6.70
C THR A 290 4.64 2.92 5.47
N ALA A 291 4.56 3.84 4.50
CA ALA A 291 3.77 3.63 3.28
C ALA A 291 4.19 2.39 2.47
N LEU A 292 5.49 2.11 2.36
CA LEU A 292 5.99 0.93 1.65
C LEU A 292 5.67 -0.38 2.40
N GLY A 293 5.75 -0.39 3.72
CA GLY A 293 5.42 -1.55 4.55
C GLY A 293 3.93 -1.90 4.58
N ASP A 294 3.03 -0.94 4.34
CA ASP A 294 1.57 -1.17 4.29
C ASP A 294 1.07 -1.63 2.91
N TYR A 295 1.90 -1.48 1.88
CA TYR A 295 1.54 -1.82 0.51
C TYR A 295 1.06 -3.29 0.36
N PRO A 296 1.73 -4.32 0.93
CA PRO A 296 1.27 -5.71 0.81
C PRO A 296 -0.14 -5.93 1.39
N ALA A 297 -0.41 -5.35 2.56
CA ALA A 297 -1.73 -5.46 3.21
C ALA A 297 -2.82 -4.75 2.39
N THR A 298 -2.49 -3.59 1.82
CA THR A 298 -3.38 -2.86 0.92
C THR A 298 -3.67 -3.65 -0.35
N LEU A 299 -2.65 -4.27 -0.96
CA LEU A 299 -2.78 -5.09 -2.14
C LEU A 299 -3.66 -6.33 -1.88
N ALA A 300 -3.42 -7.04 -0.77
CA ALA A 300 -4.26 -8.16 -0.36
C ALA A 300 -5.72 -7.74 -0.08
N SER A 301 -5.92 -6.56 0.50
CA SER A 301 -7.26 -5.98 0.69
C SER A 301 -7.94 -5.66 -0.65
N ALA A 302 -7.23 -5.01 -1.56
CA ALA A 302 -7.72 -4.71 -2.91
C ALA A 302 -8.14 -5.99 -3.66
N ALA A 303 -7.38 -7.08 -3.51
CA ALA A 303 -7.71 -8.39 -4.07
C ALA A 303 -9.00 -8.98 -3.47
N ARG A 304 -9.07 -9.07 -2.13
CA ARG A 304 -10.26 -9.62 -1.42
C ARG A 304 -11.55 -8.93 -1.84
N HIS A 305 -11.49 -7.61 -2.01
CA HIS A 305 -12.66 -6.80 -2.35
C HIS A 305 -12.80 -6.54 -3.85
N ARG A 306 -11.89 -7.03 -4.70
CA ARG A 306 -11.87 -6.77 -6.15
C ARG A 306 -11.94 -5.26 -6.46
N ALA A 307 -11.20 -4.49 -5.67
CA ALA A 307 -11.31 -3.03 -5.56
C ALA A 307 -10.00 -2.35 -6.02
N PRO A 308 -9.74 -2.24 -7.34
CA PRO A 308 -8.52 -1.63 -7.87
C PRO A 308 -8.38 -0.14 -7.54
N ASP A 309 -9.49 0.55 -7.23
CA ASP A 309 -9.52 1.93 -6.75
C ASP A 309 -8.72 2.13 -5.46
N ARG A 310 -8.74 1.12 -4.57
CA ARG A 310 -7.94 1.14 -3.33
C ARG A 310 -6.45 1.15 -3.63
N LEU A 311 -6.00 0.33 -4.59
CA LEU A 311 -4.61 0.32 -5.03
C LEU A 311 -4.24 1.66 -5.67
N ALA A 312 -5.06 2.18 -6.59
CA ALA A 312 -4.81 3.46 -7.26
C ALA A 312 -4.61 4.61 -6.26
N ARG A 313 -5.51 4.75 -5.27
CA ARG A 313 -5.39 5.78 -4.22
C ARG A 313 -4.17 5.55 -3.32
N TYR A 314 -3.83 4.30 -3.05
CA TYR A 314 -2.67 3.99 -2.22
C TYR A 314 -1.34 4.32 -2.90
N LEU A 315 -1.26 4.20 -4.23
CA LEU A 315 -0.10 4.69 -4.97
C LEU A 315 0.10 6.20 -4.85
N VAL A 316 -0.98 6.97 -4.70
CA VAL A 316 -0.89 8.42 -4.41
C VAL A 316 -0.25 8.64 -3.03
N VAL A 317 -0.63 7.87 -2.01
CA VAL A 317 -0.02 7.94 -0.66
C VAL A 317 1.48 7.67 -0.71
N ILE A 318 1.92 6.65 -1.45
CA ILE A 318 3.35 6.34 -1.62
C ILE A 318 4.07 7.47 -2.38
N ALA A 319 3.44 7.98 -3.45
CA ALA A 319 4.00 9.07 -4.23
C ALA A 319 4.16 10.35 -3.39
N ASP A 320 3.17 10.68 -2.56
CA ASP A 320 3.21 11.79 -1.61
C ASP A 320 4.35 11.66 -0.61
N ALA A 321 4.45 10.51 0.04
CA ALA A 321 5.51 10.24 1.01
C ALA A 321 6.90 10.33 0.36
N PHE A 322 7.06 9.79 -0.85
CA PHE A 322 8.32 9.89 -1.58
C PHE A 322 8.67 11.32 -2.00
N LEU A 323 7.72 12.07 -2.54
CA LEU A 323 7.96 13.44 -2.99
C LEU A 323 8.28 14.38 -1.83
N ALA A 324 7.72 14.12 -0.64
CA ALA A 324 8.12 14.80 0.59
C ALA A 324 9.52 14.37 1.05
N PHE A 325 9.86 13.09 0.89
CA PHE A 325 11.15 12.52 1.30
C PHE A 325 12.33 12.90 0.39
N GLN A 326 12.15 13.17 -0.91
CA GLN A 326 13.31 13.33 -1.83
C GLN A 326 14.25 14.51 -1.49
N SER A 327 13.76 15.50 -0.75
CA SER A 327 14.53 16.64 -0.26
C SER A 327 13.79 17.40 0.82
N ALA A 328 14.54 18.06 1.71
CA ALA A 328 13.95 18.96 2.71
C ALA A 328 13.09 20.06 2.06
N PRO A 329 11.99 20.48 2.72
CA PRO A 329 11.24 21.66 2.32
C PRO A 329 12.15 22.90 2.22
N GLN A 330 11.87 23.79 1.26
CA GLN A 330 12.66 25.02 1.10
C GLN A 330 12.63 25.93 2.33
N SER A 331 11.59 25.82 3.15
CA SER A 331 11.41 26.55 4.40
C SER A 331 12.07 25.90 5.62
N ALA A 332 12.69 24.73 5.47
CA ALA A 332 13.33 24.03 6.58
C ALA A 332 14.57 24.80 7.07
N PRO A 333 14.84 24.79 8.40
CA PRO A 333 16.10 25.33 8.94
C PRO A 333 17.32 24.68 8.28
N GLN A 334 18.44 25.41 8.20
CA GLN A 334 19.68 24.91 7.59
C GLN A 334 20.14 23.56 8.17
N GLU A 335 19.96 23.35 9.47
CA GLU A 335 20.33 22.12 10.19
C GLU A 335 19.45 20.91 9.84
N ALA A 336 18.25 21.15 9.32
CA ALA A 336 17.32 20.12 8.84
C ALA A 336 17.34 19.99 7.31
N ALA A 337 18.22 20.73 6.61
CA ALA A 337 18.36 20.64 5.17
C ALA A 337 18.98 19.29 4.77
N PHE A 338 18.36 18.63 3.79
CA PHE A 338 18.87 17.38 3.26
C PHE A 338 18.41 17.17 1.81
N ALA A 339 19.09 16.27 1.10
CA ALA A 339 18.70 15.78 -0.20
C ALA A 339 19.14 14.33 -0.38
N VAL A 340 18.49 13.60 -1.29
CA VAL A 340 18.92 12.24 -1.65
C VAL A 340 20.29 12.26 -2.34
N LEU A 341 20.54 13.25 -3.20
CA LEU A 341 21.82 13.44 -3.88
C LEU A 341 22.64 14.54 -3.21
N PRO A 342 23.98 14.43 -3.19
CA PRO A 342 24.87 15.50 -2.75
C PRO A 342 24.64 16.79 -3.54
N ARG A 343 24.81 17.95 -2.90
CA ARG A 343 24.68 19.27 -3.53
C ARG A 343 26.00 20.05 -3.51
N GLY A 344 26.28 20.76 -4.60
CA GLY A 344 27.51 21.56 -4.72
C GLY A 344 28.75 20.69 -4.59
N ASP A 345 29.64 21.04 -3.65
CA ASP A 345 30.90 20.34 -3.40
C ASP A 345 30.78 19.18 -2.40
N GLU A 346 29.56 18.87 -1.94
CA GLU A 346 29.32 17.74 -1.03
C GLU A 346 29.73 16.41 -1.68
N LYS A 347 30.49 15.60 -0.93
CA LYS A 347 30.84 14.24 -1.37
C LYS A 347 29.69 13.27 -1.04
N PRO A 348 29.46 12.23 -1.87
CA PRO A 348 28.59 11.13 -1.51
C PRO A 348 28.95 10.55 -0.15
N SER A 349 27.95 10.44 0.73
CA SER A 349 28.10 9.97 2.12
C SER A 349 27.22 8.75 2.35
N ALA A 350 27.37 8.12 3.50
CA ALA A 350 26.53 6.98 3.89
C ALA A 350 25.03 7.37 3.82
N ALA A 351 24.66 8.55 4.36
CA ALA A 351 23.31 9.08 4.30
C ALA A 351 22.75 9.15 2.87
N HIS A 352 23.53 9.63 1.90
CA HIS A 352 23.11 9.67 0.50
C HIS A 352 22.81 8.27 -0.07
N ARG A 353 23.61 7.27 0.32
CA ARG A 353 23.41 5.87 -0.12
C ARG A 353 22.15 5.25 0.49
N ALA A 354 21.88 5.51 1.78
CA ALA A 354 20.68 5.06 2.47
C ALA A 354 19.42 5.70 1.86
N ARG A 355 19.44 7.02 1.66
CA ARG A 355 18.31 7.76 1.07
C ARG A 355 18.02 7.29 -0.36
N LEU A 356 19.07 7.01 -1.13
CA LEU A 356 18.92 6.47 -2.48
C LEU A 356 18.31 5.07 -2.47
N ALA A 357 18.71 4.19 -1.55
CA ALA A 357 18.12 2.86 -1.41
C ALA A 357 16.61 2.92 -1.15
N LEU A 358 16.18 3.82 -0.26
CA LEU A 358 14.75 4.02 0.01
C LEU A 358 14.00 4.62 -1.19
N ALA A 359 14.62 5.54 -1.94
CA ALA A 359 14.05 6.08 -3.17
C ALA A 359 13.88 4.99 -4.25
N GLU A 360 14.84 4.09 -4.39
CA GLU A 360 14.78 2.94 -5.32
C GLU A 360 13.66 1.97 -4.96
N ALA A 361 13.50 1.68 -3.67
CA ALA A 361 12.41 0.86 -3.16
C ALA A 361 11.05 1.50 -3.47
N ALA A 362 10.88 2.80 -3.23
CA ALA A 362 9.66 3.53 -3.58
C ALA A 362 9.33 3.43 -5.07
N GLY A 363 10.32 3.64 -5.94
CA GLY A 363 10.16 3.49 -7.39
C GLY A 363 9.74 2.08 -7.81
N THR A 364 10.27 1.06 -7.15
CA THR A 364 9.95 -0.35 -7.39
C THR A 364 8.48 -0.65 -7.08
N VAL A 365 7.98 -0.20 -5.93
CA VAL A 365 6.59 -0.39 -5.51
C VAL A 365 5.62 0.38 -6.41
N LEU A 366 5.96 1.63 -6.77
CA LEU A 366 5.15 2.44 -7.70
C LEU A 366 5.03 1.77 -9.07
N ALA A 367 6.13 1.22 -9.61
CA ALA A 367 6.12 0.50 -10.88
C ALA A 367 5.28 -0.79 -10.83
N GLY A 368 5.40 -1.57 -9.75
CA GLY A 368 4.59 -2.78 -9.54
C GLY A 368 3.10 -2.46 -9.49
N GLY A 369 2.71 -1.47 -8.68
CA GLY A 369 1.32 -1.05 -8.57
C GLY A 369 0.72 -0.51 -9.85
N LEU A 370 1.43 0.35 -10.59
CA LEU A 370 0.97 0.85 -11.89
C LEU A 370 0.76 -0.30 -12.89
N SER A 371 1.66 -1.28 -12.90
CA SER A 371 1.55 -2.47 -13.75
C SER A 371 0.29 -3.30 -13.46
N LEU A 372 -0.07 -3.46 -12.17
CA LEU A 372 -1.31 -4.13 -11.75
C LEU A 372 -2.58 -3.37 -12.18
N LEU A 373 -2.50 -2.05 -12.34
CA LEU A 373 -3.59 -1.23 -12.90
C LEU A 373 -3.61 -1.22 -14.45
N GLY A 374 -2.61 -1.85 -15.08
CA GLY A 374 -2.43 -1.85 -16.54
C GLY A 374 -1.95 -0.51 -17.10
N ILE A 375 -1.28 0.30 -16.26
CA ILE A 375 -0.77 1.63 -16.56
C ILE A 375 0.76 1.58 -16.64
N ASN A 376 1.33 2.32 -17.60
CA ASN A 376 2.78 2.38 -17.74
C ASN A 376 3.45 3.28 -16.69
N ALA A 377 4.63 2.86 -16.25
CA ALA A 377 5.53 3.64 -15.40
C ALA A 377 6.70 4.15 -16.27
N PRO A 378 6.64 5.39 -16.78
CA PRO A 378 7.64 5.90 -17.72
C PRO A 378 8.94 6.30 -17.00
N GLU A 379 10.10 5.98 -17.58
CA GLU A 379 11.40 6.35 -16.98
C GLU A 379 11.71 7.85 -17.03
N PHE A 380 10.98 8.58 -17.86
CA PHE A 380 11.08 10.01 -18.12
C PHE A 380 9.68 10.59 -18.25
N LEU A 381 9.47 11.81 -17.76
CA LEU A 381 8.22 12.54 -17.89
C LEU A 381 8.46 13.98 -18.33
#